data_AF-A0A524FXW2-F1
#
_entry.id   AF-A0A524FXW2-F1
#
_cell.length_a   1.000
_cell.length_b   1.000
_cell.length_c   1.000
_cell.angle_alpha   90.00
_cell.angle_beta   90.00
_cell.angle_gamma   90.00
#
_symmetry.space_group_name_H-M   'P 1'
#
loop_
_entity.id
_entity.type
_entity.pdbx_description
1 polymer ?
#
loop_
_entity_poly.entity_id
_entity_poly.type
_entity_poly.pdbx_seq_one_letter_code
_entity_poly.pdbx_strand_id
1 'polypeptide(L)' 'MMNNSKDKKCCDCGKEITFQEFCRDNPWLQRREAYELWENPHIATYCLNCFFNRPEKPFRVKKRVKNYYSL' A
#
# COMPACT_ATOMS: atom_id res chain seq x y z
N MET A 1 13.69 -19.47 -13.11
CA MET A 1 13.73 -19.72 -11.65
C MET A 1 13.13 -18.50 -10.98
N MET A 2 12.01 -18.63 -10.27
CA MET A 2 11.45 -17.53 -9.47
C MET A 2 12.39 -17.33 -8.29
N ASN A 3 13.06 -16.18 -8.23
CA ASN A 3 13.88 -15.82 -7.07
C ASN A 3 12.99 -15.84 -5.82
N ASN A 4 13.49 -16.41 -4.73
CA ASN A 4 12.90 -16.24 -3.40
C ASN A 4 12.97 -14.74 -3.07
N SER A 5 11.93 -14.00 -3.43
CA SER A 5 11.75 -12.62 -3.02
C SER A 5 11.83 -12.59 -1.51
N LYS A 6 12.85 -11.91 -0.98
CA LYS A 6 13.01 -11.79 0.47
C LYS A 6 11.76 -11.14 1.05
N ASP A 7 11.29 -11.68 2.17
CA ASP A 7 10.18 -11.08 2.90
C ASP A 7 10.56 -9.63 3.25
N LYS A 8 9.64 -8.70 2.99
CA LYS A 8 9.83 -7.28 3.30
C LYS A 8 9.20 -6.96 4.64
N LYS A 9 9.69 -5.92 5.30
CA LYS A 9 9.12 -5.43 6.55
C LYS A 9 8.29 -4.18 6.29
N CYS A 10 7.16 -4.07 6.97
CA CYS A 10 6.37 -2.85 7.03
C CYS A 10 7.26 -1.71 7.52
N CYS A 11 7.31 -0.60 6.78
CA CYS A 11 8.16 0.53 7.16
C CYS A 11 7.75 1.21 8.48
N ASP A 12 6.51 1.03 8.94
CA ASP A 12 6.02 1.67 10.17
C ASP A 12 6.14 0.76 11.40
N CYS A 13 5.66 -0.49 11.30
CA CYS A 13 5.59 -1.39 12.45
C CYS A 13 6.58 -2.56 12.41
N GLY A 14 7.39 -2.67 11.34
CA GLY A 14 8.37 -3.73 11.18
C GLY A 14 7.79 -5.13 10.92
N LYS A 15 6.46 -5.28 10.85
CA LYS A 15 5.79 -6.56 10.54
C LYS A 15 6.34 -7.13 9.23
N GLU A 16 6.71 -8.41 9.24
CA GLU A 16 7.08 -9.14 8.02
C GLU A 16 5.86 -9.33 7.11
N ILE A 17 6.08 -9.10 5.83
CA ILE A 17 5.11 -9.17 4.75
C ILE A 17 5.74 -10.07 3.69
N THR A 18 5.04 -11.14 3.37
CA THR A 18 5.43 -12.03 2.28
C THR A 18 4.93 -11.46 0.95
N PHE A 19 5.57 -11.86 -0.15
CA PHE A 19 5.09 -11.49 -1.49
C PHE A 19 3.65 -11.99 -1.76
N GLN A 20 3.27 -13.13 -1.17
CA GLN A 20 1.93 -13.67 -1.29
C GLN A 20 0.89 -12.78 -0.58
N GLU A 21 1.20 -12.30 0.63
CA GLU A 21 0.35 -11.33 1.33
C GLU A 21 0.24 -10.03 0.56
N PHE A 22 1.34 -9.52 0.01
CA PHE A 22 1.32 -8.34 -0.85
C PHE A 22 0.40 -8.51 -2.07
N CYS A 23 0.46 -9.65 -2.76
CA CYS A 23 -0.44 -9.94 -3.88
C CYS A 23 -1.91 -10.05 -3.44
N ARG A 24 -2.17 -10.70 -2.29
CA ARG A 24 -3.53 -10.84 -1.73
C ARG A 24 -4.13 -9.46 -1.41
N ASP A 25 -3.31 -8.58 -0.85
CA ASP A 25 -3.73 -7.26 -0.41
C ASP A 25 -3.86 -6.25 -1.57
N ASN A 26 -3.29 -6.57 -2.74
CA ASN A 26 -3.36 -5.76 -3.97
C ASN A 26 -3.88 -6.58 -5.17
N PRO A 27 -5.14 -7.05 -5.15
CA PRO A 27 -5.68 -7.99 -6.15
C PRO A 27 -5.84 -7.40 -7.56
N TRP A 28 -5.73 -6.07 -7.70
CA TRP A 28 -5.80 -5.38 -8.99
C TRP A 28 -4.47 -5.41 -9.77
N LEU A 29 -3.35 -5.77 -9.11
CA LEU A 29 -2.06 -5.89 -9.76
C LEU A 29 -1.95 -7.27 -10.42
N GLN A 30 -1.50 -7.31 -11.67
CA GLN A 30 -1.06 -8.56 -12.25
C GLN A 30 0.21 -9.04 -11.53
N ARG A 31 0.44 -10.36 -11.48
CA ARG A 31 1.57 -10.93 -10.74
C ARG A 31 2.93 -10.33 -11.16
N ARG A 32 3.10 -10.00 -12.45
CA ARG A 32 4.32 -9.36 -12.95
C ARG A 32 4.50 -7.95 -12.39
N GLU A 33 3.45 -7.13 -12.44
CA GLU A 33 3.47 -5.77 -11.90
C GLU A 33 3.70 -5.77 -10.38
N ALA A 34 3.03 -6.69 -9.68
CA ALA A 34 3.23 -6.89 -8.25
C ALA A 34 4.71 -7.22 -7.94
N TYR A 35 5.34 -8.08 -8.73
CA TYR A 35 6.75 -8.44 -8.57
C TYR A 35 7.68 -7.26 -8.86
N GLU A 36 7.43 -6.49 -9.92
CA GLU A 36 8.22 -5.29 -10.26
C GLU A 36 8.15 -4.23 -9.15
N LEU A 37 6.96 -4.02 -8.56
CA LEU A 37 6.79 -3.14 -7.41
C LEU A 37 7.44 -3.71 -6.14
N TRP A 38 7.34 -5.03 -5.95
CA TRP A 38 7.91 -5.72 -4.80
C TRP A 38 9.43 -5.67 -4.79
N GLU A 39 10.10 -5.88 -5.92
CA GLU A 39 11.57 -5.84 -5.98
C GLU A 39 12.13 -4.41 -6.00
N ASN A 40 11.30 -3.40 -6.25
CA ASN A 40 11.75 -2.01 -6.29
C ASN A 40 12.22 -1.53 -4.89
N PRO A 41 13.49 -1.12 -4.72
CA PRO A 41 14.02 -0.65 -3.44
C PRO A 41 13.54 0.75 -3.06
N HIS A 42 13.00 1.51 -4.01
CA HIS A 42 12.47 2.86 -3.77
C HIS A 42 11.00 2.84 -3.32
N ILE A 43 10.35 1.68 -3.32
CA ILE A 43 8.96 1.54 -2.90
C ILE A 43 8.94 1.05 -1.45
N ALA A 44 8.38 1.90 -0.59
CA ALA A 44 8.10 1.55 0.79
C ALA A 44 6.93 0.55 0.85
N THR A 45 7.10 -0.50 1.64
CA THR A 45 6.08 -1.53 1.85
C THR A 45 5.41 -1.30 3.19
N TYR A 46 4.08 -1.37 3.21
CA TYR A 46 3.27 -1.18 4.41
C TYR A 46 2.31 -2.34 4.58
N CYS A 47 2.05 -2.74 5.82
CA CYS A 47 0.91 -3.61 6.09
C CYS A 47 -0.39 -2.80 5.99
N LEU A 48 -1.51 -3.45 5.69
CA LEU A 48 -2.80 -2.77 5.55
C LEU A 48 -3.16 -1.90 6.76
N ASN A 49 -2.90 -2.39 7.97
CA ASN A 49 -3.21 -1.64 9.18
C ASN A 49 -2.45 -0.31 9.24
N CYS A 50 -1.15 -0.31 8.97
CA CYS A 50 -0.35 0.93 8.95
C CYS A 50 -0.74 1.82 7.77
N PHE A 51 -0.95 1.24 6.58
CA PHE A 51 -1.34 1.99 5.40
C PHE A 51 -2.66 2.77 5.59
N PHE A 52 -3.70 2.13 6.14
CA PHE A 52 -5.00 2.77 6.34
C PHE A 52 -5.05 3.75 7.51
N ASN A 53 -4.22 3.54 8.53
CA ASN A 53 -4.17 4.39 9.71
C ASN A 53 -3.13 5.52 9.63
N ARG A 54 -2.36 5.60 8.54
CA ARG A 54 -1.39 6.69 8.34
C ARG A 54 -2.10 8.05 8.40
N PRO A 55 -1.60 9.00 9.23
CA PRO A 55 -2.21 10.33 9.37
C PRO A 55 -2.11 11.14 8.07
N GLU A 56 -1.01 10.93 7.34
CA GLU A 56 -0.79 11.39 5.97
C GLU A 56 -1.60 10.51 5.02
N LYS A 57 -2.85 10.88 4.75
CA LYS A 57 -3.61 10.28 3.64
C LYS A 57 -3.17 10.97 2.34
N PRO A 58 -2.44 10.31 1.41
CA PRO A 58 -2.08 10.94 0.13
C PRO A 58 -3.33 11.32 -0.69
N PHE A 59 -4.48 10.69 -0.42
CA PHE A 59 -5.75 10.98 -1.08
C PHE A 59 -6.87 11.26 -0.07
N ARG A 60 -6.79 12.33 0.72
CA ARG A 60 -8.04 13.00 1.10
C ARG A 60 -8.53 13.73 -0.14
N VAL A 61 -9.45 13.12 -0.89
CA VAL A 61 -10.34 13.89 -1.76
C VAL A 61 -10.96 14.92 -0.82
N LYS A 62 -10.56 16.19 -0.93
CA LYS A 62 -11.17 17.27 -0.15
C LYS A 62 -12.67 17.13 -0.39
N LYS A 63 -13.44 16.74 0.64
CA LYS A 63 -14.90 16.87 0.59
C LYS A 63 -15.13 18.35 0.27
N ARG A 64 -15.52 18.67 -0.97
CA ARG A 64 -16.10 19.97 -1.28
C ARG A 64 -17.38 20.01 -0.46
N VAL A 65 -17.31 20.63 0.71
CA VAL A 65 -18.53 21.01 1.43
C VAL A 65 -19.15 22.09 0.56
N LYS A 66 -20.07 21.70 -0.33
CA LYS A 66 -20.98 22.65 -0.98
C LYS A 66 -21.97 23.07 0.11
N ASN A 67 -21.63 24.12 0.87
CA ASN A 67 -22.63 24.87 1.61
C ASN A 67 -23.47 25.63 0.58
N TYR A 68 -24.48 24.96 0.02
CA TYR A 68 -25.57 25.61 -0.67
C TYR A 68 -26.69 25.79 0.35
N TYR A 69 -26.97 27.06 0.67
CA TYR A 69 -28.04 27.59 1.51
C TYR A 69 -27.78 27.65 3.03
N SER A 70 -27.22 28.79 3.44
CA SER A 70 -27.61 29.46 4.69
C SER A 70 -27.80 30.93 4.35
N LEU A 71 -29.00 31.26 3.86
CA LEU A 71 -29.58 32.60 3.79
C LEU A 71 -30.92 32.53 4.53
#